data_AF-K5UUJ6-F1
#
_entry.id   AF-K5UUJ6-F1
#
_cell.length_a   1.000
_cell.length_b   1.000
_cell.length_c   1.000
_cell.angle_alpha   90.00
_cell.angle_beta   90.00
_cell.angle_gamma   90.00
#
_symmetry.space_group_name_H-M   'P 1'
#
loop_
_entity.id
_entity.type
_entity.pdbx_description
1 polymer ?
#
loop_
_entity_poly.entity_id
_entity_poly.type
_entity_poly.pdbx_seq_one_letter_code
_entity_poly.pdbx_strand_id
1 'polypeptide(L)' 'MILKELYQYIADKGTVSQSDLAKQFGMSEDGADAMLNVWIKKGKISRLVDTNKAHDVTRVRYSVTKQDGLSLTVTM' A
#
# COMPACT_ATOMS: atom_id res chain seq x y z
N MET A 1 1.16 -17.44 6.47
CA MET A 1 0.12 -16.90 5.56
C MET A 1 0.59 -15.51 5.16
N ILE A 2 0.92 -15.35 3.88
CA ILE A 2 1.67 -14.23 3.29
C ILE A 2 1.13 -12.82 3.61
N LEU A 3 -0.14 -12.71 4.05
CA LEU A 3 -0.77 -11.47 4.50
C LEU A 3 -0.07 -10.80 5.69
N LYS A 4 0.39 -11.58 6.68
CA LYS A 4 1.12 -11.03 7.84
C LYS A 4 2.52 -10.56 7.42
N GLU A 5 3.16 -11.28 6.52
CA GLU A 5 4.49 -10.97 6.00
C GLU A 5 4.46 -9.70 5.14
N LEU A 6 3.45 -9.54 4.28
CA LEU A 6 3.18 -8.30 3.55
C LEU A 6 3.03 -7.11 4.50
N TYR A 7 2.22 -7.26 5.56
CA TYR A 7 2.04 -6.22 6.55
C TYR A 7 3.35 -5.88 7.28
N GLN A 8 4.09 -6.89 7.73
CA GLN A 8 5.38 -6.69 8.41
C GLN A 8 6.41 -6.02 7.51
N TYR A 9 6.46 -6.39 6.23
CA TYR A 9 7.38 -5.78 5.27
C TYR A 9 7.10 -4.28 5.08
N ILE A 10 5.83 -3.89 5.00
CA ILE A 10 5.43 -2.48 4.92
C ILE A 10 5.71 -1.76 6.25
N ALA A 11 5.52 -2.43 7.39
CA ALA A 11 5.81 -1.88 8.71
C ALA A 11 7.31 -1.61 8.92
N ASP A 12 8.16 -2.52 8.45
CA ASP A 12 9.63 -2.41 8.54
C ASP A 12 10.18 -1.33 7.61
N LYS A 13 9.73 -1.31 6.35
CA LYS A 13 10.16 -0.34 5.34
C LYS A 13 9.49 1.03 5.47
N GLY A 14 8.37 1.12 6.20
CA GLY A 14 7.54 2.31 6.36
C GLY A 14 6.59 2.57 5.18
N THR A 15 7.14 2.83 3.99
CA THR A 15 6.36 3.09 2.77
C THR A 15 6.99 2.34 1.59
N VAL A 16 6.18 1.57 0.87
CA VAL A 16 6.64 0.76 -0.28
C VAL A 16 5.67 0.87 -1.44
N SER A 17 6.20 0.79 -2.67
CA SER A 17 5.36 0.83 -3.86
C SER A 17 4.70 -0.53 -4.14
N GLN A 18 3.58 -0.51 -4.87
CA GLN A 18 2.91 -1.72 -5.34
C GLN A 18 3.83 -2.61 -6.17
N SER A 19 4.63 -1.99 -7.03
CA SER A 19 5.62 -2.68 -7.87
C SER A 19 6.74 -3.33 -7.04
N ASP A 20 7.20 -2.69 -5.96
CA ASP A 20 8.19 -3.27 -5.05
C ASP A 20 7.65 -4.50 -4.32
N LEU A 21 6.39 -4.45 -3.89
CA LEU A 21 5.73 -5.59 -3.26
C LEU A 21 5.53 -6.74 -4.24
N ALA A 22 5.05 -6.44 -5.45
CA ALA A 22 4.91 -7.41 -6.53
C ALA A 22 6.24 -8.15 -6.80
N LYS A 23 7.34 -7.39 -6.92
CA LYS A 23 8.69 -7.95 -7.13
C LYS A 23 9.18 -8.77 -5.92
N GLN A 24 9.05 -8.23 -4.71
CA GLN A 24 9.56 -8.87 -3.49
C GLN A 24 8.87 -10.20 -3.20
N PHE A 25 7.55 -10.28 -3.44
CA PHE A 25 6.75 -11.46 -3.15
C PHE A 25 6.46 -12.32 -4.39
N GLY A 26 7.04 -11.97 -5.54
CA GLY A 26 6.88 -12.73 -6.80
C GLY A 26 5.42 -12.81 -7.27
N MET A 27 4.64 -11.75 -7.08
CA MET A 27 3.21 -11.70 -7.44
C MET A 27 2.90 -10.53 -8.38
N SER A 28 1.71 -10.53 -8.99
CA SER A 28 1.25 -9.39 -9.78
C SER A 28 0.93 -8.19 -8.88
N GLU A 29 0.99 -6.99 -9.45
CA GLU A 29 0.63 -5.74 -8.77
C GLU A 29 -0.81 -5.78 -8.26
N ASP A 30 -1.76 -6.28 -9.07
CA ASP A 30 -3.14 -6.51 -8.66
C ASP A 30 -3.28 -7.54 -7.55
N GLY A 31 -2.42 -8.58 -7.56
CA GLY A 31 -2.36 -9.59 -6.50
C GLY A 31 -1.92 -8.98 -5.17
N ALA A 32 -0.88 -8.14 -5.19
CA ALA A 32 -0.42 -7.42 -4.01
C ALA A 32 -1.53 -6.50 -3.47
N ASP A 33 -2.25 -5.83 -4.36
CA ASP A 33 -3.34 -4.94 -4.00
C ASP A 33 -4.52 -5.69 -3.36
N ALA A 34 -4.95 -6.80 -3.97
CA ALA A 34 -6.02 -7.64 -3.45
C ALA A 34 -5.68 -8.17 -2.04
N MET A 35 -4.43 -8.56 -1.81
CA MET A 35 -3.96 -9.02 -0.50
C MET A 35 -3.96 -7.88 0.52
N LEU A 36 -3.49 -6.70 0.15
CA LEU A 36 -3.46 -5.54 1.04
C LEU A 36 -4.83 -4.94 1.33
N ASN A 37 -5.81 -5.15 0.45
CA ASN A 37 -7.19 -4.70 0.63
C ASN A 37 -7.78 -5.16 1.97
N VAL A 38 -7.41 -6.36 2.45
CA VAL A 38 -7.85 -6.85 3.77
C VAL A 38 -7.35 -5.97 4.91
N TRP A 39 -6.11 -5.48 4.83
CA TRP A 39 -5.52 -4.59 5.83
C TRP A 39 -5.97 -3.15 5.69
N ILE A 40 -6.22 -2.71 4.46
CA ILE A 40 -6.81 -1.40 4.14
C ILE A 40 -8.22 -1.31 4.75
N LYS A 41 -9.07 -2.31 4.53
CA LYS A 41 -10.41 -2.40 5.13
C LYS A 41 -10.38 -2.42 6.67
N LYS A 42 -9.29 -2.93 7.26
CA LYS A 42 -9.07 -2.94 8.71
C LYS A 42 -8.46 -1.64 9.24
N GLY A 43 -8.18 -0.65 8.40
CA GLY A 43 -7.54 0.60 8.78
C GLY A 43 -6.09 0.44 9.27
N LYS A 44 -5.42 -0.64 8.89
CA LYS A 44 -4.03 -0.93 9.30
C LYS A 44 -3.01 -0.46 8.26
N ILE A 45 -3.42 -0.35 7.00
CA ILE A 45 -2.60 0.10 5.89
C ILE A 45 -3.34 1.21 5.15
N SER A 46 -2.62 2.26 4.82
CA SER A 46 -3.08 3.35 3.96
C SER A 46 -2.53 3.14 2.56
N ARG A 47 -3.40 3.28 1.54
CA ARG A 47 -3.01 3.33 0.14
C ARG A 47 -2.83 4.79 -0.27
N LEU A 48 -1.66 5.13 -0.79
CA LEU A 48 -1.37 6.41 -1.43
C LEU A 48 -1.37 6.20 -2.94
N VAL A 49 -2.15 7.00 -3.64
CA VAL A 49 -2.27 6.93 -5.10
C VAL A 49 -1.83 8.27 -5.65
N ASP A 50 -0.71 8.26 -6.38
CA ASP A 50 -0.18 9.44 -7.05
C ASP A 50 -0.82 9.52 -8.45
N THR A 51 -1.55 10.60 -8.71
CA THR A 51 -2.20 10.86 -10.00
C THR A 51 -1.48 11.96 -10.79
N ASN A 52 -1.50 11.88 -12.12
CA ASN A 52 -1.02 12.98 -12.96
C ASN A 52 -2.10 14.07 -13.15
N LYS A 53 -1.76 15.16 -13.87
CA LYS A 53 -2.70 16.24 -14.24
C LYS A 53 -3.91 15.77 -15.08
N ALA A 54 -3.82 14.59 -15.70
CA ALA A 54 -4.90 13.96 -16.45
C ALA A 54 -5.73 12.99 -15.58
N HIS A 55 -5.51 12.93 -14.27
CA HIS A 55 -6.13 12.01 -13.32
C HIS A 55 -5.79 10.52 -13.52
N ASP A 56 -4.78 10.20 -14.32
CA ASP A 56 -4.30 8.83 -14.43
C ASP A 56 -3.44 8.47 -13.21
N VAL A 57 -3.63 7.26 -12.71
CA VAL A 57 -2.81 6.69 -11.64
C VAL A 57 -1.41 6.43 -12.18
N THR A 58 -0.44 7.19 -11.66
CA THR A 58 0.98 7.04 -12.02
C THR A 58 1.73 6.12 -11.08
N ARG A 59 1.32 6.05 -9.81
CA ARG A 59 1.99 5.24 -8.81
C ARG A 59 1.06 4.92 -7.66
N VAL A 60 1.15 3.69 -7.16
CA VAL A 60 0.49 3.25 -5.93
C VAL A 60 1.55 2.90 -4.89
N ARG A 61 1.37 3.41 -3.68
CA ARG A 61 2.23 3.19 -2.52
C ARG A 61 1.39 2.76 -1.33
N TYR A 62 1.97 1.97 -0.45
CA TYR A 62 1.34 1.51 0.78
C TYR A 62 2.21 1.88 1.96
N SER A 63 1.57 2.34 3.03
CA SER A 63 2.22 2.61 4.31
C SER A 63 1.37 2.08 5.44
N VAL A 64 1.99 1.75 6.57
CA VAL A 64 1.24 1.40 7.78
C VAL A 64 0.57 2.66 8.33
N THR A 65 -0.73 2.55 8.61
CA THR A 65 -1.49 3.62 9.27
C THR A 65 -1.01 3.73 10.72
N LYS A 66 -0.29 4.81 11.07
CA LYS A 66 0.17 5.05 12.45
C LYS A 66 -1.03 5.32 13.37
N GLN A 67 -1.01 4.75 14.57
CA GLN A 67 -2.10 4.85 15.57
C GLN A 67 -2.38 6.28 16.09
N ASP A 68 -1.48 7.24 15.84
CA ASP A 68 -1.62 8.66 16.19
C ASP A 68 -1.73 9.57 14.94
N GLY A 69 -1.92 8.99 13.75
CA GLY A 69 -2.04 9.71 12.50
C GLY A 69 -3.44 9.58 11.94
N LEU A 70 -4.17 10.69 11.85
CA LEU A 70 -5.38 10.80 11.03
C LEU A 70 -5.11 10.22 9.63
N SER A 71 -5.97 9.30 9.19
CA SER A 71 -5.96 8.79 7.82
C SER A 71 -6.33 9.94 6.87
N LEU A 72 -5.32 10.63 6.36
CA LEU A 72 -5.46 11.74 5.41
C LEU A 72 -5.21 11.22 4.01
N THR A 73 -6.22 11.31 3.14
CA THR A 73 -6.02 11.23 1.69
C THR A 73 -5.47 12.58 1.25
N VAL A 74 -4.18 12.65 0.93
CA VAL A 74 -3.58 13.82 0.30
C VAL A 74 -3.54 13.57 -1.20
N THR A 75 -4.32 14.34 -1.93
CA THR A 75 -4.21 14.44 -3.39
C THR A 75 -3.13 15.49 -3.69
N MET A 76 -2.03 15.09 -4.33
CA MET A 76 -1.01 16.00 -4.88
C MET A 76 -0.91 15.79 -6.39
#